data_AF-A0A5C6PKT6-F1
#
_entry.id   AF-A0A5C6PKT6-F1
#
_cell.length_a   1.000
_cell.length_b   1.000
_cell.length_c   1.000
_cell.angle_alpha   90.00
_cell.angle_beta   90.00
_cell.angle_gamma   90.00
#
_symmetry.space_group_name_H-M   'P 1'
#
loop_
_entity.id
_entity.type
_entity.pdbx_description
1 polymer ?
#
loop_
_entity_poly.entity_id
_entity_poly.type
_entity_poly.pdbx_seq_one_letter_code
_entity_poly.pdbx_strand_id
1 'polypeptide(L)'
;MGQTNDCCFSFAGLRSQVTNMIQKQEREEGVEKGTLLSCVSDIAAAAQHTVASHLAKRTLRAILFCKEKGLLPPSRPPLVMSGGVASNLYIRKALMAVAETTGLQLICPPASFCTDNGVMIAWNGVERLREQRGILPPNVDVSYEPKAPLGIDMTAEVKAAAIRLPPLKMIG
;
A
#
# COMPACT_ATOMS: atom_id res chain seq x y z
N MET A 1 14.51 7.85 7.53
CA MET A 1 13.06 8.16 7.65
C MET A 1 12.68 8.01 9.11
N GLY A 2 12.11 9.05 9.72
CA GLY A 2 11.76 9.05 11.15
C GLY A 2 10.86 7.89 11.53
N GLN A 3 11.12 7.29 12.69
CA GLN A 3 10.45 6.11 13.19
C GLN A 3 9.06 6.50 13.74
N THR A 4 8.13 6.87 12.87
CA THR A 4 6.75 7.13 13.28
C THR A 4 6.06 5.79 13.55
N ASN A 5 5.39 5.68 14.70
CA ASN A 5 4.66 4.46 15.10
C ASN A 5 3.25 4.39 14.46
N ASP A 6 3.08 4.93 13.25
CA ASP A 6 1.82 4.91 12.51
C ASP A 6 1.86 3.97 11.29
N CYS A 7 0.73 3.87 10.61
CA CYS A 7 0.57 3.15 9.34
C CYS A 7 0.65 4.08 8.11
N CYS A 8 0.93 5.38 8.31
CA CYS A 8 0.91 6.35 7.23
C CYS A 8 2.05 6.16 6.22
N PHE A 9 1.72 6.33 4.95
CA PHE A 9 2.69 6.30 3.86
C PHE A 9 3.24 7.70 3.56
N SER A 10 4.53 7.79 3.23
CA SER A 10 5.16 9.05 2.79
C SER A 10 6.24 8.73 1.76
N PHE A 11 6.04 9.24 0.53
CA PHE A 11 6.93 8.98 -0.60
C PHE A 11 7.58 10.27 -1.14
N ALA A 12 7.13 11.46 -0.71
CA ALA A 12 7.66 12.73 -1.18
C ALA A 12 9.16 12.88 -0.86
N GLY A 13 9.58 12.46 0.34
CA GLY A 13 10.99 12.46 0.73
C GLY A 13 11.84 11.52 -0.12
N LEU A 14 11.32 10.32 -0.42
CA LEU A 14 12.01 9.35 -1.28
C LEU A 14 12.23 9.90 -2.69
N ARG A 15 11.21 10.53 -3.28
CA ARG A 15 11.33 11.17 -4.60
C ARG A 15 12.45 12.20 -4.61
N SER A 16 12.46 13.12 -3.64
CA SER A 16 13.50 14.14 -3.55
C SER A 16 14.90 13.55 -3.37
N GLN A 17 15.04 12.49 -2.56
CA GLN A 17 16.32 11.81 -2.37
C GLN A 17 16.82 11.13 -3.65
N VAL A 18 15.94 10.43 -4.37
CA VAL A 18 16.27 9.79 -5.65
C VAL A 18 16.64 10.84 -6.70
N THR A 19 15.88 11.93 -6.82
CA THR A 19 16.21 13.03 -7.75
C THR A 19 17.58 13.65 -7.44
N ASN A 20 17.87 13.91 -6.17
CA ASN A 20 19.16 14.48 -5.76
C ASN A 20 20.32 13.51 -6.05
N MET A 21 20.10 12.20 -5.88
CA MET A 21 21.09 11.17 -6.19
C MET A 21 21.38 11.10 -7.69
N ILE A 22 20.34 11.12 -8.54
CA ILE A 22 20.48 11.16 -10.00
C ILE A 22 21.28 12.41 -10.41
N GLN A 23 20.88 13.60 -9.95
CA GLN A 23 21.57 14.85 -10.29
C GLN A 23 23.03 14.88 -9.82
N LYS A 24 23.33 14.25 -8.68
CA LYS A 24 24.69 14.11 -8.19
C LYS A 24 25.50 13.23 -9.13
N GLN A 25 24.96 12.08 -9.51
CA GLN A 25 25.63 11.14 -10.40
C GLN A 25 25.83 11.74 -11.80
N GLU A 26 24.86 12.47 -12.34
CA GLU A 26 25.00 13.19 -13.62
C GLU A 26 26.22 14.12 -13.61
N ARG A 27 26.44 14.85 -12.50
CA ARG A 27 27.61 15.72 -12.34
C ARG A 27 28.92 14.95 -12.18
N GLU A 28 28.91 13.84 -11.46
CA GLU A 28 30.10 13.02 -11.22
C GLU A 28 30.55 12.27 -12.48
N GLU A 29 29.62 11.80 -13.30
CA GLU A 29 29.89 11.17 -14.60
C GLU A 29 30.13 12.21 -15.71
N GLY A 30 29.84 13.49 -15.47
CA GLY A 30 30.01 14.57 -16.44
C GLY A 30 29.06 14.48 -17.65
N VAL A 31 27.89 13.86 -17.47
CA VAL A 31 26.90 13.63 -18.53
C VAL A 31 25.81 14.71 -18.52
N GLU A 32 25.17 14.90 -19.67
CA GLU A 32 24.03 15.80 -19.77
C GLU A 32 22.83 15.27 -18.98
N LYS A 33 22.04 16.18 -18.41
CA LYS A 33 20.82 15.84 -17.67
C LYS A 33 19.86 15.00 -18.50
N GLY A 34 19.35 13.91 -17.92
CA GLY A 34 18.44 12.99 -18.59
C GLY A 34 19.15 11.93 -19.44
N THR A 35 20.48 11.92 -19.46
CA THR A 35 21.26 10.81 -20.02
C THR A 35 21.17 9.59 -19.12
N LEU A 36 21.25 8.40 -19.73
CA LEU A 36 21.26 7.13 -18.99
C LEU A 36 22.55 7.04 -18.14
N LEU A 37 22.39 6.98 -16.83
CA LEU A 37 23.49 6.83 -15.88
C LEU A 37 24.02 5.40 -15.83
N SER A 38 25.32 5.24 -15.55
CA SER A 38 25.94 3.91 -15.39
C SER A 38 25.30 3.08 -14.27
N CYS A 39 24.86 3.73 -13.18
CA CYS A 39 24.26 3.10 -12.00
C CYS A 39 22.71 3.16 -11.97
N VAL A 40 22.06 3.42 -13.11
CA VAL A 40 20.59 3.55 -13.19
C VAL A 40 19.85 2.33 -12.62
N SER A 41 20.37 1.12 -12.87
CA SER A 41 19.80 -0.13 -12.37
C SER A 41 19.86 -0.22 -10.85
N ASP A 42 20.97 0.22 -10.26
CA ASP A 42 21.15 0.21 -8.80
C ASP A 42 20.24 1.24 -8.12
N ILE A 43 20.12 2.45 -8.71
CA ILE A 43 19.20 3.49 -8.22
C ILE A 43 17.75 2.97 -8.29
N ALA A 44 17.36 2.37 -9.41
CA ALA A 44 16.01 1.82 -9.59
C ALA A 44 15.71 0.69 -8.59
N ALA A 45 16.66 -0.25 -8.42
CA ALA A 45 16.53 -1.34 -7.46
C ALA A 45 16.45 -0.84 -6.02
N ALA A 46 17.31 0.10 -5.63
CA ALA A 46 17.30 0.69 -4.28
C ALA A 46 16.01 1.48 -4.01
N ALA A 47 15.49 2.21 -5.00
CA ALA A 47 14.23 2.92 -4.89
C ALA A 47 13.05 1.94 -4.73
N GLN A 48 12.97 0.90 -5.58
CA GLN A 48 11.94 -0.13 -5.49
C GLN A 48 11.99 -0.88 -4.15
N HIS A 49 13.20 -1.23 -3.69
CA HIS A 49 13.41 -1.86 -2.40
C HIS A 49 12.93 -0.98 -1.24
N THR A 50 13.24 0.32 -1.30
CA THR A 50 12.82 1.28 -0.27
C THR A 50 11.30 1.41 -0.21
N VAL A 51 10.62 1.49 -1.37
CA VAL A 51 9.16 1.49 -1.45
C VAL A 51 8.57 0.20 -0.88
N ALA A 52 9.06 -0.96 -1.31
CA ALA A 52 8.57 -2.26 -0.85
C ALA A 52 8.77 -2.46 0.65
N SER A 53 9.92 -2.06 1.20
CA SER A 53 10.23 -2.12 2.63
C SER A 53 9.30 -1.20 3.43
N HIS A 54 9.02 0.01 2.92
CA HIS A 54 8.09 0.94 3.56
C HIS A 54 6.67 0.38 3.59
N LEU A 55 6.18 -0.14 2.45
CA LEU A 55 4.89 -0.83 2.36
C LEU A 55 4.80 -1.98 3.36
N ALA A 56 5.76 -2.91 3.32
CA ALA A 56 5.78 -4.09 4.19
C ALA A 56 5.76 -3.73 5.67
N LYS A 57 6.55 -2.74 6.10
CA LYS A 57 6.60 -2.31 7.52
C LYS A 57 5.28 -1.70 7.99
N ARG A 58 4.64 -0.83 7.19
CA ARG A 58 3.36 -0.21 7.56
C ARG A 58 2.23 -1.23 7.55
N THR A 59 2.18 -2.11 6.55
CA THR A 59 1.20 -3.20 6.47
C THR A 59 1.36 -4.18 7.64
N LEU A 60 2.59 -4.58 7.97
CA LEU A 60 2.84 -5.44 9.14
C LEU A 60 2.35 -4.80 10.43
N ARG A 61 2.60 -3.50 10.64
CA ARG A 61 2.08 -2.78 11.81
C ARG A 61 0.55 -2.84 11.90
N ALA A 62 -0.12 -2.55 10.79
CA ALA A 62 -1.58 -2.60 10.73
C ALA A 62 -2.12 -3.99 11.07
N ILE A 63 -1.50 -5.05 10.53
CA ILE A 63 -1.90 -6.44 10.82
C ILE A 63 -1.72 -6.76 12.31
N LEU A 64 -0.57 -6.41 12.89
CA LEU A 64 -0.31 -6.65 14.31
C LEU A 64 -1.29 -5.88 15.20
N PHE A 65 -1.61 -4.63 14.86
CA PHE A 65 -2.61 -3.84 15.55
C PHE A 65 -3.99 -4.50 15.49
N CYS A 66 -4.43 -4.89 14.29
CA CYS A 66 -5.72 -5.54 14.11
C CYS A 66 -5.80 -6.89 14.86
N LYS A 67 -4.70 -7.64 14.95
CA LYS A 67 -4.63 -8.86 15.77
C LYS A 67 -4.77 -8.57 17.26
N GLU A 68 -4.03 -7.59 17.78
CA GLU A 68 -4.08 -7.20 19.20
C GLU A 68 -5.49 -6.72 19.61
N LYS A 69 -6.19 -6.04 18.69
CA LYS A 69 -7.56 -5.55 18.90
C LYS A 69 -8.66 -6.56 18.56
N GLY A 70 -8.31 -7.77 18.11
CA GLY A 70 -9.31 -8.77 17.72
C GLY A 70 -10.18 -8.36 16.52
N LEU A 71 -9.66 -7.50 15.64
CA LEU A 71 -10.38 -6.95 14.47
C LEU A 71 -10.29 -7.86 13.23
N LEU A 72 -9.52 -8.94 13.30
CA LEU A 72 -9.38 -9.88 12.19
C LEU A 72 -10.25 -11.13 12.40
N PRO A 73 -10.80 -11.71 11.33
CA PRO A 73 -11.45 -13.01 11.35
C PRO A 73 -10.60 -14.11 12.03
N PRO A 74 -11.24 -15.11 12.67
CA PRO A 74 -10.56 -16.11 13.49
C PRO A 74 -9.68 -17.09 12.70
N SER A 75 -9.91 -17.27 11.40
CA SER A 75 -9.15 -18.22 10.57
C SER A 75 -8.61 -17.56 9.31
N ARG A 76 -7.28 -17.61 9.17
CA ARG A 76 -6.46 -17.21 8.00
C ARG A 76 -7.02 -16.02 7.21
N PRO A 77 -7.07 -14.81 7.81
CA PRO A 77 -7.69 -13.67 7.16
C PRO A 77 -6.95 -13.29 5.87
N PRO A 78 -7.68 -12.81 4.84
CA PRO A 78 -7.05 -12.39 3.60
C PRO A 78 -6.36 -11.03 3.75
N LEU A 79 -5.12 -10.93 3.25
CA LEU A 79 -4.49 -9.67 2.91
C LEU A 79 -4.70 -9.45 1.42
N VAL A 80 -5.58 -8.51 1.05
CA VAL A 80 -5.86 -8.23 -0.37
C VAL A 80 -4.95 -7.10 -0.86
N MET A 81 -4.21 -7.35 -1.95
CA MET A 81 -3.42 -6.33 -2.66
C MET A 81 -4.01 -6.13 -4.06
N SER A 82 -4.63 -4.99 -4.30
CA SER A 82 -5.18 -4.53 -5.58
C SER A 82 -4.52 -3.21 -6.04
N GLY A 83 -4.88 -2.70 -7.21
CA GLY A 83 -4.24 -1.51 -7.81
C GLY A 83 -3.12 -1.86 -8.78
N GLY A 84 -2.67 -0.90 -9.61
CA GLY A 84 -1.61 -1.13 -10.59
C GLY A 84 -0.26 -1.58 -9.97
N VAL A 85 0.00 -1.17 -8.72
CA VAL A 85 1.19 -1.59 -7.97
C VAL A 85 1.15 -3.08 -7.61
N ALA A 86 -0.03 -3.71 -7.56
CA ALA A 86 -0.18 -5.14 -7.31
C ALA A 86 0.48 -6.01 -8.39
N SER A 87 0.63 -5.48 -9.60
CA SER A 87 1.33 -6.13 -10.72
C SER A 87 2.85 -6.16 -10.54
N ASN A 88 3.41 -5.40 -9.59
CA ASN A 88 4.84 -5.40 -9.32
C ASN A 88 5.25 -6.64 -8.51
N LEU A 89 5.92 -7.60 -9.17
CA LEU A 89 6.30 -8.88 -8.54
C LEU A 89 7.20 -8.73 -7.32
N TYR A 90 8.06 -7.70 -7.28
CA TYR A 90 8.94 -7.46 -6.13
C TYR A 90 8.15 -7.00 -4.91
N ILE A 91 7.23 -6.05 -5.09
CA ILE A 91 6.33 -5.58 -4.01
C ILE A 91 5.39 -6.70 -3.57
N ARG A 92 4.85 -7.48 -4.52
CA ARG A 92 4.02 -8.66 -4.24
C ARG A 92 4.76 -9.65 -3.34
N LYS A 93 6.00 -9.98 -3.66
CA LYS A 93 6.86 -10.85 -2.86
C LYS A 93 7.08 -10.30 -1.44
N ALA A 94 7.32 -9.00 -1.30
CA ALA A 94 7.48 -8.36 0.00
C ALA A 94 6.22 -8.48 0.88
N LEU A 95 5.03 -8.23 0.32
CA LEU A 95 3.77 -8.38 1.06
C LEU A 95 3.38 -9.85 1.29
N MET A 96 3.83 -10.76 0.44
CA MET A 96 3.67 -12.20 0.65
C MET A 96 4.44 -12.65 1.89
N ALA A 97 5.68 -12.20 2.06
CA ALA A 97 6.47 -12.47 3.27
C ALA A 97 5.80 -11.91 4.54
N VAL A 98 5.16 -10.73 4.46
CA VAL A 98 4.36 -10.17 5.56
C VAL A 98 3.17 -11.08 5.86
N ALA A 99 2.41 -11.50 4.85
CA ALA A 99 1.26 -12.36 5.02
C ALA A 99 1.65 -13.70 5.66
N GLU A 100 2.69 -14.36 5.15
CA GLU A 100 3.19 -15.63 5.68
C GLU A 100 3.64 -15.51 7.13
N THR A 101 4.44 -14.48 7.45
CA THR A 101 4.93 -14.22 8.81
C THR A 101 3.79 -13.95 9.80
N THR A 102 2.65 -13.46 9.30
CA THR A 102 1.47 -13.15 10.11
C THR A 102 0.37 -14.19 9.98
N GLY A 103 0.56 -15.30 9.27
CA GLY A 103 -0.48 -16.32 9.08
C GLY A 103 -1.72 -15.83 8.31
N LEU A 104 -1.58 -14.76 7.52
CA LEU A 104 -2.60 -14.26 6.59
C LEU A 104 -2.41 -14.90 5.21
N GLN A 105 -3.44 -14.83 4.38
CA GLN A 105 -3.36 -15.24 2.97
C GLN A 105 -3.28 -14.01 2.06
N LEU A 106 -2.18 -13.85 1.31
CA LEU A 106 -2.11 -12.81 0.29
C LEU A 106 -3.02 -13.18 -0.89
N ILE A 107 -3.93 -12.28 -1.26
CA ILE A 107 -4.80 -12.39 -2.44
C ILE A 107 -4.52 -11.20 -3.35
N CYS A 108 -4.24 -11.46 -4.62
CA CYS A 108 -4.09 -10.44 -5.65
C CYS A 108 -5.14 -10.69 -6.74
N PRO A 109 -6.09 -9.77 -6.98
CA PRO A 109 -7.02 -9.90 -8.08
C PRO A 109 -6.31 -9.94 -9.45
N PRO A 110 -6.94 -10.48 -10.49
CA PRO A 110 -6.45 -10.36 -11.87
C PRO A 110 -6.19 -8.89 -12.24
N ALA A 111 -5.13 -8.64 -13.01
CA ALA A 111 -4.68 -7.28 -13.33
C ALA A 111 -5.77 -6.42 -14.01
N SER A 112 -6.65 -7.04 -14.82
CA SER A 112 -7.79 -6.38 -15.46
C SER A 112 -8.81 -5.80 -14.47
N PHE A 113 -8.84 -6.29 -13.24
CA PHE A 113 -9.72 -5.79 -12.17
C PHE A 113 -9.01 -4.87 -11.18
N CYS A 114 -7.69 -4.68 -11.31
CA CYS A 114 -6.90 -3.85 -10.41
C CYS A 114 -6.89 -2.37 -10.79
N THR A 115 -7.22 -2.02 -12.03
CA THR A 115 -7.37 -0.63 -12.48
C THR A 115 -8.82 -0.17 -12.33
N ASP A 116 -9.04 1.14 -12.16
CA ASP A 116 -10.38 1.71 -12.02
C ASP A 116 -11.29 1.31 -13.20
N ASN A 117 -12.41 0.65 -12.89
CA ASN A 117 -13.33 0.10 -13.89
C ASN A 117 -14.79 0.15 -13.41
N GLY A 118 -15.76 0.09 -14.32
CA GLY A 118 -17.19 0.10 -13.96
C GLY A 118 -17.66 -1.16 -13.21
N VAL A 119 -16.94 -2.29 -13.36
CA VAL A 119 -17.30 -3.57 -12.72
C VAL A 119 -17.20 -3.47 -11.20
N MET A 120 -16.17 -2.81 -10.65
CA MET A 120 -16.03 -2.64 -9.20
C MET A 120 -17.16 -1.79 -8.59
N ILE A 121 -17.65 -0.79 -9.35
CA ILE A 121 -18.76 0.07 -8.93
C ILE A 121 -20.07 -0.71 -8.95
N ALA A 122 -20.33 -1.44 -10.04
CA ALA A 122 -21.52 -2.28 -10.17
C ALA A 122 -21.56 -3.38 -9.10
N TRP A 123 -20.43 -4.06 -8.84
CA TRP A 123 -20.33 -5.09 -7.82
C TRP A 123 -20.60 -4.55 -6.41
N ASN A 124 -20.01 -3.41 -6.05
CA ASN A 124 -20.32 -2.74 -4.78
C ASN A 124 -21.81 -2.40 -4.65
N GLY A 125 -22.46 -1.96 -5.75
CA GLY A 125 -23.90 -1.72 -5.78
C GLY A 125 -24.73 -2.99 -5.53
N VAL A 126 -24.36 -4.10 -6.16
CA VAL A 126 -25.01 -5.42 -5.97
C VAL A 126 -24.87 -5.90 -4.52
N GLU A 127 -23.67 -5.80 -3.93
CA GLU A 127 -23.44 -6.18 -2.53
C GLU A 127 -24.29 -5.33 -1.57
N ARG A 128 -24.33 -4.01 -1.79
CA ARG A 128 -25.19 -3.10 -1.00
C ARG A 128 -26.68 -3.41 -1.14
N LEU A 129 -27.13 -3.78 -2.34
CA LEU A 129 -28.52 -4.21 -2.57
C LEU A 129 -28.84 -5.51 -1.83
N ARG A 130 -27.94 -6.50 -1.87
CA ARG A 130 -28.09 -7.76 -1.13
C ARG A 130 -28.16 -7.54 0.38
N GLU A 131 -27.36 -6.62 0.91
CA GLU A 131 -27.38 -6.22 2.32
C GLU A 131 -28.51 -5.24 2.68
N GLN A 132 -29.31 -4.79 1.71
CA GLN A 132 -30.32 -3.73 1.87
C GLN A 132 -29.74 -2.44 2.48
N ARG A 133 -28.49 -2.11 2.16
CA ARG A 133 -27.73 -1.02 2.79
C ARG A 133 -27.53 0.19 1.87
N GLY A 134 -28.14 1.32 2.24
CA GLY A 134 -27.98 2.59 1.53
C GLY A 134 -28.58 2.58 0.12
N ILE A 135 -29.75 1.95 0.01
CA ILE A 135 -30.60 1.98 -1.17
C ILE A 135 -31.41 3.27 -1.14
N LEU A 136 -31.27 4.08 -2.18
CA LEU A 136 -32.00 5.33 -2.33
C LEU A 136 -33.30 5.08 -3.11
N PRO A 137 -34.39 5.79 -2.81
CA PRO A 137 -35.59 5.75 -3.63
C PRO A 137 -35.35 6.32 -5.04
N PRO A 138 -36.18 5.97 -6.04
CA PRO A 138 -35.95 6.31 -7.44
C PRO A 138 -35.85 7.81 -7.77
N ASN A 139 -36.41 8.67 -6.92
CA ASN A 139 -36.55 10.12 -7.16
C ASN A 139 -35.68 10.94 -6.20
N VAL A 140 -34.48 10.47 -5.89
CA VAL A 140 -33.51 11.21 -5.07
C VAL A 140 -32.48 11.88 -5.97
N ASP A 141 -32.31 13.19 -5.79
CA ASP A 141 -31.19 13.91 -6.39
C ASP A 141 -29.87 13.37 -5.84
N VAL A 142 -28.98 12.95 -6.73
CA VAL A 142 -27.65 12.47 -6.37
C VAL A 142 -26.67 13.64 -6.41
N SER A 143 -26.10 13.99 -5.26
CA SER A 143 -24.96 14.90 -5.17
C SER A 143 -23.64 14.13 -5.19
N TYR A 144 -22.56 14.80 -5.59
CA TYR A 144 -21.22 14.24 -5.51
C TYR A 144 -20.42 14.91 -4.39
N GLU A 145 -19.64 14.11 -3.68
CA GLU A 145 -18.69 14.62 -2.69
C GLU A 145 -17.26 14.32 -3.16
N PRO A 146 -16.36 15.32 -3.22
CA PRO A 146 -14.97 15.10 -3.62
C PRO A 146 -14.18 14.31 -2.57
N LYS A 147 -14.70 14.18 -1.34
CA LYS A 147 -14.08 13.45 -0.24
C LYS A 147 -15.13 12.55 0.42
N ALA A 148 -14.99 11.24 0.22
CA ALA A 148 -15.83 10.23 0.87
C ALA A 148 -14.94 9.37 1.79
N PRO A 149 -14.86 9.69 3.10
CA PRO A 149 -14.03 8.92 4.04
C PRO A 149 -14.58 7.50 4.22
N LEU A 150 -13.68 6.54 4.41
CA LEU A 150 -14.04 5.14 4.66
C LEU A 150 -13.78 4.79 6.13
N GLY A 151 -14.83 4.46 6.87
CA GLY A 151 -14.74 4.00 8.25
C GLY A 151 -14.27 5.09 9.23
N ILE A 152 -13.71 4.64 10.36
CA ILE A 152 -13.21 5.48 11.44
C ILE A 152 -11.68 5.55 11.33
N ASP A 153 -11.10 6.76 11.45
CA ASP A 153 -9.65 6.92 11.51
C ASP A 153 -9.11 6.42 12.85
N MET A 154 -8.25 5.40 12.81
CA MET A 154 -7.62 4.77 13.98
C MET A 154 -6.14 5.18 14.17
N THR A 155 -5.69 6.26 13.54
CA THR A 155 -4.28 6.66 13.53
C THR A 155 -3.74 6.95 14.93
N ALA A 156 -4.55 7.56 15.81
CA ALA A 156 -4.14 7.88 17.17
C ALA A 156 -3.93 6.60 18.01
N GLU A 157 -4.84 5.64 17.89
CA GLU A 157 -4.80 4.36 18.59
C GLU A 157 -3.61 3.51 18.14
N VAL A 158 -3.33 3.47 16.83
CA VAL A 158 -2.16 2.77 16.29
C VAL A 158 -0.87 3.37 16.84
N LYS A 159 -0.77 4.71 16.90
CA LYS A 159 0.39 5.40 17.47
C LYS A 159 0.56 5.09 18.95
N ALA A 160 -0.53 5.12 19.72
CA ALA A 160 -0.53 4.84 21.15
C ALA A 160 -0.15 3.38 21.47
N ALA A 161 -0.51 2.42 20.60
CA ALA A 161 -0.14 1.01 20.77
C ALA A 161 1.38 0.77 20.66
N ALA A 162 2.13 1.70 20.05
CA ALA A 162 3.60 1.68 19.99
C ALA A 162 4.19 0.32 19.53
N ILE A 163 3.50 -0.34 18.59
CA ILE A 163 3.83 -1.70 18.14
C ILE A 163 5.23 -1.76 17.56
N ARG A 164 6.08 -2.59 18.18
CA ARG A 164 7.41 -2.91 17.69
C ARG A 164 7.32 -3.95 16.59
N LEU A 165 7.92 -3.66 15.45
CA LEU A 165 7.92 -4.59 14.32
C LEU A 165 9.01 -5.64 14.50
N PRO A 166 8.70 -6.94 14.36
CA PRO A 166 9.72 -7.95 14.23
C PRO A 166 10.54 -7.72 12.95
N PRO A 167 11.78 -8.23 12.88
CA PRO A 167 12.58 -8.15 11.67
C PRO A 167 11.87 -8.87 10.52
N LEU A 168 11.59 -8.12 9.45
CA LEU A 168 11.12 -8.67 8.18
C LEU A 168 12.34 -9.05 7.35
N LYS A 169 12.50 -10.34 7.04
CA LYS A 169 13.43 -10.79 6.01
C LYS A 169 12.87 -10.39 4.65
N MET A 170 13.25 -9.21 4.19
CA MET A 170 12.98 -8.77 2.83
C MET A 170 13.80 -9.65 1.87
N ILE A 171 13.19 -10.07 0.77
CA ILE A 171 13.88 -10.89 -0.24
C ILE A 171 14.90 -9.99 -0.94
N GLY A 172 16.18 -10.38 -0.87
CA GLY A 172 17.28 -9.85 -1.67
C GLY A 172 17.29 -10.46 -3.05
#